data_AF-A0A7S2AC63-F1
#
_entry.id   AF-A0A7S2AC63-F1
#
_cell.length_a   1.000
_cell.length_b   1.000
_cell.length_c   1.000
_cell.angle_alpha   90.00
_cell.angle_beta   90.00
_cell.angle_gamma   90.00
#
_symmetry.space_group_name_H-M   'P 1'
#
loop_
_entity.id
_entity.type
_entity.pdbx_description
1 polymer ?
#
loop_
_entity_poly.entity_id
_entity_poly.type
_entity_poly.pdbx_seq_one_letter_code
_entity_poly.pdbx_strand_id
1 'polypeptide(L)'
;EADFRVLLVTLNALNTDLSTEQKLQERNSLYPNFGYLYPEGTKELRKVWNETTIRAALDPPNYAKYLQLFDQVKQFYDAERSEGAARAGAGGVQSIEDLIYAECVQMYEMAFEQQYHFGVFYAWVKLREQEIRNIRWAADMIILKNKDAIDTTVVKIFQPRA
;
A
#
# COMPACT_ATOMS: atom_id res chain seq x y z
N GLU A 1 -1.60 -8.61 3.88
CA GLU A 1 -0.19 -8.19 4.12
C GLU A 1 0.78 -8.81 3.11
N ALA A 2 0.82 -10.14 2.93
CA ALA A 2 1.75 -10.78 1.99
C ALA A 2 1.63 -10.25 0.55
N ASP A 3 0.41 -10.16 0.02
CA ASP A 3 0.16 -9.63 -1.33
C ASP A 3 0.58 -8.17 -1.45
N PHE A 4 0.34 -7.36 -0.42
CA PHE A 4 0.78 -5.96 -0.39
C PHE A 4 2.31 -5.83 -0.39
N ARG A 5 3.03 -6.72 0.30
CA ARG A 5 4.49 -6.78 0.23
C ARG A 5 4.98 -7.13 -1.17
N VAL A 6 4.34 -8.09 -1.85
CA VAL A 6 4.67 -8.42 -3.23
C VAL A 6 4.49 -7.19 -4.14
N LEU A 7 3.36 -6.49 -4.03
CA LEU A 7 3.09 -5.30 -4.82
C LEU A 7 4.08 -4.16 -4.54
N LEU A 8 4.36 -3.89 -3.26
CA LEU A 8 5.30 -2.84 -2.85
C LEU A 8 6.73 -3.12 -3.34
N VAL A 9 7.21 -4.35 -3.19
CA VAL A 9 8.53 -4.76 -3.72
C VAL A 9 8.55 -4.64 -5.23
N THR A 10 7.49 -5.04 -5.92
CA THR A 10 7.41 -4.98 -7.38
C THR A 10 7.46 -3.53 -7.89
N LEU A 11 6.67 -2.63 -7.28
CA LEU A 11 6.61 -1.23 -7.67
C LEU A 11 7.92 -0.50 -7.37
N ASN A 12 8.47 -0.67 -6.17
CA ASN A 12 9.74 -0.06 -5.81
C ASN A 12 10.90 -0.59 -6.65
N ALA A 13 10.85 -1.88 -7.04
CA ALA A 13 11.87 -2.47 -7.89
C ALA A 13 11.87 -1.92 -9.32
N LEU A 14 10.72 -1.47 -9.86
CA LEU A 14 10.65 -0.88 -11.21
C LEU A 14 11.55 0.34 -11.38
N ASN A 15 11.71 1.14 -10.33
CA ASN A 15 12.55 2.34 -10.34
C ASN A 15 14.03 2.06 -10.03
N THR A 16 14.43 0.79 -9.90
CA THR A 16 15.79 0.38 -9.54
C THR A 16 16.34 -0.68 -10.50
N ASP A 17 17.63 -0.97 -10.40
CA ASP A 17 18.28 -2.02 -11.19
C ASP A 17 17.69 -3.42 -10.98
N LEU A 18 16.89 -3.64 -9.93
CA LEU A 18 16.21 -4.91 -9.64
C LEU A 18 15.12 -5.28 -10.65
N SER A 19 14.74 -4.35 -11.54
CA SER A 19 13.88 -4.61 -12.69
C SER A 19 14.62 -5.27 -13.87
N THR A 20 15.96 -5.29 -13.84
CA THR A 20 16.79 -5.89 -14.89
C THR A 20 16.71 -7.41 -14.85
N GLU A 21 16.66 -8.06 -16.01
CA GLU A 21 16.56 -9.52 -16.17
C GLU A 21 17.56 -10.31 -15.30
N GLN A 22 18.77 -9.76 -15.13
CA GLN A 22 19.84 -10.37 -14.32
C GLN A 22 19.55 -10.36 -12.80
N LYS A 23 18.78 -9.40 -12.29
CA LYS A 23 18.47 -9.24 -10.85
C LYS A 23 17.04 -9.68 -10.50
N LEU A 24 16.28 -10.20 -11.47
CA LEU A 24 14.94 -10.75 -11.22
C LEU A 24 14.97 -11.88 -10.19
N GLN A 25 16.02 -12.71 -10.16
CA GLN A 25 16.14 -13.76 -9.14
C GLN A 25 16.27 -13.19 -7.73
N GLU A 26 17.03 -12.11 -7.55
CA GLU A 26 17.17 -11.43 -6.26
C GLU A 26 15.82 -10.84 -5.81
N ARG A 27 15.10 -10.17 -6.72
CA ARG A 27 13.75 -9.68 -6.45
C ARG A 27 12.79 -10.80 -6.06
N ASN A 28 12.82 -11.91 -6.81
CA ASN A 28 11.91 -13.03 -6.60
C ASN A 28 12.16 -13.73 -5.25
N SER A 29 13.37 -13.63 -4.69
CA SER A 29 13.68 -14.14 -3.34
C SER A 29 12.97 -13.37 -2.22
N LEU A 30 12.55 -12.13 -2.47
CA LEU A 30 11.86 -11.27 -1.51
C LEU A 30 10.34 -11.53 -1.45
N TYR A 31 9.81 -12.34 -2.37
CA TYR A 31 8.37 -12.60 -2.42
C TYR A 31 7.97 -13.67 -1.40
N PRO A 32 6.96 -13.41 -0.56
CA PRO A 32 6.36 -14.44 0.28
C PRO A 32 5.72 -15.55 -0.56
N ASN A 33 5.76 -16.78 -0.05
CA ASN A 33 5.19 -17.97 -0.70
C ASN A 33 3.75 -18.27 -0.24
N PHE A 34 3.01 -17.24 0.20
CA PHE A 34 1.63 -17.35 0.68
C PHE A 34 0.91 -16.02 0.44
N GLY A 35 -0.41 -16.07 0.32
CA GLY A 35 -1.24 -14.92 -0.04
C GLY A 35 -2.22 -15.29 -1.15
N TYR A 36 -3.08 -14.36 -1.52
CA TYR A 36 -4.06 -14.57 -2.59
C TYR A 36 -3.40 -14.55 -3.98
N LEU A 37 -2.27 -13.86 -4.12
CA LEU A 37 -1.49 -13.85 -5.36
C LEU A 37 -0.70 -15.16 -5.56
N TYR A 38 -0.46 -15.94 -4.51
CA TYR A 38 0.27 -17.20 -4.62
C TYR A 38 -0.68 -18.35 -5.00
N PRO A 39 -0.35 -19.24 -5.96
CA PRO A 39 0.91 -19.34 -6.72
C PRO A 39 0.90 -18.63 -8.09
N GLU A 40 -0.25 -18.56 -8.77
CA GLU A 40 -0.33 -18.15 -10.18
C GLU A 40 -0.03 -16.65 -10.38
N GLY A 41 -0.63 -15.77 -9.58
CA GLY A 41 -0.37 -14.32 -9.65
C GLY A 41 1.10 -13.97 -9.36
N THR A 42 1.70 -14.62 -8.36
CA THR A 42 3.12 -14.44 -8.05
C THR A 42 4.02 -14.93 -9.18
N LYS A 43 3.67 -16.03 -9.85
CA LYS A 43 4.43 -16.55 -11.00
C LYS A 43 4.46 -15.59 -12.18
N GLU A 44 3.34 -14.92 -12.45
CA GLU A 44 3.29 -13.88 -13.49
C GLU A 44 4.02 -12.60 -13.05
N LEU A 45 3.83 -12.16 -11.79
CA LEU A 45 4.56 -11.02 -11.23
C LEU A 45 6.08 -11.21 -11.23
N ARG A 46 6.58 -12.43 -11.09
CA ARG A 46 8.02 -12.75 -11.16
C ARG A 46 8.64 -12.48 -12.54
N LYS A 47 7.86 -12.44 -13.61
CA LYS A 47 8.32 -12.16 -14.99
C LYS A 47 8.22 -10.69 -15.38
N VAL A 48 7.54 -9.89 -14.55
CA VAL A 48 7.32 -8.47 -14.82
C VAL A 48 8.62 -7.70 -14.81
N TRP A 49 8.79 -6.82 -15.80
CA TRP A 49 9.88 -5.85 -15.90
C TRP A 49 9.40 -4.43 -16.25
N ASN A 50 8.12 -4.25 -16.56
CA ASN A 50 7.53 -2.95 -16.87
C ASN A 50 6.07 -2.84 -16.37
N GLU A 51 5.51 -1.64 -16.38
CA GLU A 51 4.15 -1.38 -15.89
C GLU A 51 3.06 -2.12 -16.69
N THR A 52 3.22 -2.24 -18.00
CA THR A 52 2.27 -2.95 -18.88
C THR A 52 2.18 -4.43 -18.51
N THR A 53 3.31 -5.03 -18.15
CA THR A 53 3.38 -6.42 -17.69
C THR A 53 2.83 -6.59 -16.28
N ILE A 54 2.89 -5.57 -15.40
CA ILE A 54 2.18 -5.62 -14.10
C ILE A 54 0.67 -5.72 -14.31
N ARG A 55 0.11 -4.84 -15.16
CA ARG A 55 -1.33 -4.87 -15.43
C ARG A 55 -1.77 -6.18 -16.06
N ALA A 56 -0.98 -6.70 -17.01
CA ALA A 56 -1.24 -8.02 -17.61
C ALA A 56 -1.08 -9.18 -16.60
N ALA A 57 -0.21 -9.07 -15.60
CA ALA A 57 -0.09 -10.06 -14.53
C ALA A 57 -1.24 -9.98 -13.52
N LEU A 58 -1.87 -8.81 -13.39
CA LEU A 58 -3.03 -8.54 -12.54
C LEU A 58 -4.36 -8.54 -13.32
N ASP A 59 -4.37 -9.09 -14.55
CA ASP A 59 -5.50 -8.98 -15.48
C ASP A 59 -6.80 -9.56 -14.88
N PRO A 60 -7.98 -8.95 -15.15
CA PRO A 60 -9.26 -9.47 -14.68
C PRO A 60 -9.54 -10.88 -15.24
N PRO A 61 -10.20 -11.79 -14.50
CA PRO A 61 -11.16 -11.50 -13.43
C PRO A 61 -10.67 -11.77 -11.99
N ASN A 62 -9.47 -12.31 -11.78
CA ASN A 62 -9.10 -12.87 -10.47
C ASN A 62 -8.58 -11.83 -9.47
N TYR A 63 -8.03 -10.69 -9.92
CA TYR A 63 -7.30 -9.74 -9.05
C TYR A 63 -7.79 -8.28 -9.15
N ALA A 64 -9.07 -8.07 -9.45
CA ALA A 64 -9.63 -6.74 -9.70
C ALA A 64 -9.38 -5.71 -8.58
N LYS A 65 -9.42 -6.13 -7.30
CA LYS A 65 -9.13 -5.28 -6.15
C LYS A 65 -7.68 -4.78 -6.13
N TYR A 66 -6.73 -5.65 -6.47
CA TYR A 66 -5.30 -5.29 -6.53
C TYR A 66 -4.98 -4.43 -7.75
N LEU A 67 -5.67 -4.66 -8.87
CA LEU A 67 -5.56 -3.82 -10.06
C LEU A 67 -6.06 -2.40 -9.80
N GLN A 68 -7.21 -2.25 -9.13
CA GLN A 68 -7.73 -0.94 -8.72
C GLN A 68 -6.75 -0.19 -7.80
N LEU A 69 -6.16 -0.90 -6.83
CA LEU A 69 -5.12 -0.33 -5.98
C LEU A 69 -3.90 0.12 -6.80
N PHE A 70 -3.46 -0.71 -7.75
CA PHE A 70 -2.35 -0.36 -8.66
C PHE A 70 -2.66 0.86 -9.53
N ASP A 71 -3.86 0.94 -10.09
CA ASP A 71 -4.27 2.07 -10.93
C ASP A 71 -4.39 3.37 -10.14
N GLN A 72 -4.91 3.32 -8.91
CA GLN A 72 -4.91 4.46 -8.00
C GLN A 72 -3.48 4.94 -7.75
N VAL A 73 -2.58 4.02 -7.38
CA VAL A 73 -1.16 4.34 -7.13
C VAL A 73 -0.51 4.98 -8.35
N LYS A 74 -0.74 4.45 -9.55
CA LYS A 74 -0.18 5.01 -10.77
C LYS A 74 -0.64 6.44 -11.03
N GLN A 75 -1.92 6.73 -10.83
CA GLN A 75 -2.44 8.11 -10.98
C GLN A 75 -1.69 9.10 -10.09
N PHE A 76 -1.23 8.68 -8.90
CA PHE A 76 -0.40 9.52 -8.03
C PHE A 76 1.03 9.73 -8.57
N TYR A 77 1.72 8.67 -9.01
CA TYR A 77 3.08 8.80 -9.59
C TYR A 77 3.10 9.65 -10.87
N ASP A 78 2.08 9.51 -11.73
CA ASP A 78 1.95 10.32 -12.94
C ASP A 78 1.64 11.80 -12.60
N ALA A 79 0.84 12.05 -11.54
CA ALA A 79 0.56 13.40 -11.05
C ALA A 79 1.83 14.07 -10.48
N GLU A 80 2.62 13.37 -9.65
CA GLU A 80 3.89 13.86 -9.12
C GLU A 80 4.94 14.15 -10.21
N ARG A 81 4.90 13.40 -11.32
CA ARG A 81 5.83 13.60 -12.45
C ARG A 81 5.45 14.78 -13.34
N SER A 82 4.17 15.14 -13.40
CA SER A 82 3.65 16.23 -14.25
C SER A 82 3.74 17.62 -13.62
N GLU A 83 3.72 17.72 -12.28
CA GLU A 83 3.84 18.98 -11.55
C GLU A 83 5.21 19.09 -10.88
N GLY A 84 6.15 19.78 -11.54
CA GLY A 84 7.50 19.95 -11.04
C GLY A 84 7.56 20.44 -9.59
N ALA A 85 8.03 19.57 -8.70
CA ALA A 85 8.78 19.73 -7.43
C ALA A 85 8.51 20.91 -6.46
N ALA A 86 7.58 21.82 -6.73
CA ALA A 86 7.43 23.10 -6.02
C ALA A 86 6.04 23.30 -5.40
N ARG A 87 5.17 22.29 -5.43
CA ARG A 87 3.86 22.28 -4.72
C ARG A 87 3.63 21.05 -3.84
N ALA A 88 4.72 20.36 -3.44
CA ALA A 88 4.70 19.22 -2.54
C ALA A 88 4.37 19.59 -1.07
N GLY A 89 3.31 20.39 -0.87
CA GLY A 89 2.86 20.84 0.45
C GLY A 89 1.39 21.21 0.55
N ALA A 90 0.58 21.06 -0.52
CA ALA A 90 -0.80 21.57 -0.55
C ALA A 90 -1.86 20.63 -1.16
N GLY A 91 -1.54 19.38 -1.44
CA GLY A 91 -2.51 18.35 -1.83
C GLY A 91 -2.07 17.03 -1.23
N GLY A 92 -2.96 16.39 -0.45
CA GLY A 92 -2.64 15.23 0.39
C GLY A 92 -1.76 14.21 -0.30
N VAL A 93 -0.52 14.12 0.17
CA VAL A 93 0.40 13.05 -0.20
C VAL A 93 -0.13 11.79 0.46
N GLN A 94 -1.04 11.09 -0.22
CA GLN A 94 -1.40 9.71 0.12
C GLN A 94 -0.46 8.81 -0.68
N SER A 95 0.59 8.34 -0.02
CA SER A 95 1.52 7.36 -0.57
C SER A 95 0.77 6.05 -0.89
N ILE A 96 1.33 5.20 -1.78
CA ILE A 96 0.87 3.80 -1.92
C ILE A 96 0.76 3.11 -0.56
N GLU A 97 1.68 3.44 0.34
CA GLU A 97 1.70 2.92 1.70
C GLU A 97 0.43 3.34 2.46
N ASP A 98 -0.05 4.57 2.27
CA ASP A 98 -1.26 5.07 2.95
C ASP A 98 -2.53 4.37 2.47
N LEU A 99 -2.64 4.09 1.17
CA LEU A 99 -3.75 3.28 0.63
C LEU A 99 -3.71 1.84 1.16
N ILE A 100 -2.52 1.24 1.20
CA ILE A 100 -2.32 -0.09 1.80
C ILE A 100 -2.66 -0.08 3.29
N TYR A 101 -2.28 0.99 4.01
CA TYR A 101 -2.58 1.13 5.43
C TYR A 101 -4.08 1.30 5.67
N ALA A 102 -4.78 2.10 4.87
CA ALA A 102 -6.23 2.24 4.95
C ALA A 102 -6.95 0.89 4.79
N GLU A 103 -6.57 0.12 3.78
CA GLU A 103 -7.12 -1.21 3.53
C GLU A 103 -6.79 -2.20 4.67
N CYS A 104 -5.55 -2.17 5.17
CA CYS A 104 -5.16 -3.01 6.31
C CYS A 104 -5.95 -2.65 7.59
N VAL A 105 -6.13 -1.36 7.87
CA VAL A 105 -6.90 -0.86 9.02
C VAL A 105 -8.34 -1.37 8.94
N GLN A 106 -8.98 -1.26 7.77
CA GLN A 106 -10.33 -1.79 7.56
C GLN A 106 -10.42 -3.30 7.88
N MET A 107 -9.46 -4.09 7.41
CA MET A 107 -9.42 -5.53 7.71
C MET A 107 -9.19 -5.81 9.20
N TYR A 108 -8.36 -5.02 9.89
CA TYR A 108 -8.15 -5.15 11.33
C TYR A 108 -9.39 -4.77 12.14
N GLU A 109 -10.15 -3.77 11.71
CA GLU A 109 -11.43 -3.42 12.32
C GLU A 109 -12.46 -4.55 12.17
N MET A 110 -12.54 -5.16 10.99
CA MET A 110 -13.42 -6.32 10.75
C MET A 110 -13.07 -7.50 11.65
N ALA A 111 -11.81 -7.65 12.07
CA ALA A 111 -11.42 -8.69 13.00
C ALA A 111 -12.08 -8.53 14.39
N PHE A 112 -12.62 -7.35 14.75
CA PHE A 112 -13.36 -7.17 16.02
C PHE A 112 -14.85 -7.54 15.91
N GLU A 113 -15.36 -7.84 14.71
CA GLU A 113 -16.76 -8.25 14.53
C GLU A 113 -17.01 -9.70 14.92
N GLN A 114 -15.97 -10.52 14.90
CA GLN A 114 -16.02 -11.91 15.33
C GLN A 114 -15.67 -12.00 16.82
N GLN A 115 -16.22 -13.01 17.50
CA GLN A 115 -15.90 -13.31 18.90
C GLN A 115 -15.14 -14.62 19.01
N TYR A 116 -14.37 -14.78 20.08
CA TYR A 116 -13.62 -16.01 20.42
C TYR A 116 -12.57 -16.48 19.39
N HIS A 117 -11.77 -15.56 18.85
CA HIS A 117 -10.61 -15.90 18.02
C HIS A 117 -9.36 -15.10 18.44
N PHE A 118 -8.18 -15.67 18.20
CA PHE A 118 -6.91 -15.03 18.57
C PHE A 118 -6.51 -13.87 17.64
N GLY A 119 -7.16 -13.73 16.49
CA GLY A 119 -6.89 -12.65 15.53
C GLY A 119 -7.11 -11.24 16.11
N VAL A 120 -7.96 -11.12 17.13
CA VAL A 120 -8.21 -9.85 17.85
C VAL A 120 -6.93 -9.28 18.45
N PHE A 121 -6.05 -10.12 19.01
CA PHE A 121 -4.80 -9.65 19.61
C PHE A 121 -3.86 -9.03 18.56
N TYR A 122 -3.74 -9.67 17.39
CA TYR A 122 -2.93 -9.15 16.29
C TYR A 122 -3.52 -7.84 15.75
N ALA A 123 -4.84 -7.79 15.52
CA ALA A 123 -5.53 -6.60 15.06
C ALA A 123 -5.38 -5.43 16.05
N TRP A 124 -5.49 -5.70 17.35
CA TRP A 124 -5.30 -4.69 18.40
C TRP A 124 -3.90 -4.06 18.37
N VAL A 125 -2.84 -4.88 18.29
CA VAL A 125 -1.47 -4.36 18.20
C VAL A 125 -1.32 -3.48 16.96
N LYS A 126 -1.84 -3.92 15.81
CA LYS A 126 -1.73 -3.18 14.54
C LYS A 126 -2.51 -1.88 14.53
N LEU A 127 -3.71 -1.85 15.09
CA LEU A 127 -4.47 -0.60 15.24
C LEU A 127 -3.78 0.36 16.20
N ARG A 128 -3.16 -0.13 17.28
CA ARG A 128 -2.41 0.69 18.22
C ARG A 128 -1.14 1.29 17.60
N GLU A 129 -0.43 0.53 16.77
CA GLU A 129 0.69 1.04 15.97
C GLU A 129 0.24 2.20 15.05
N GLN A 130 -0.91 2.04 14.38
CA GLN A 130 -1.47 3.09 13.52
C GLN A 130 -1.88 4.34 14.31
N GLU A 131 -2.45 4.17 15.50
CA GLU A 131 -2.79 5.30 16.39
C GLU A 131 -1.55 6.11 16.78
N ILE A 132 -0.46 5.44 17.16
CA ILE A 132 0.82 6.10 17.49
C ILE A 132 1.34 6.87 16.27
N ARG A 133 1.27 6.28 15.08
CA ARG A 133 1.67 6.93 13.82
C ARG A 133 0.85 8.20 13.55
N ASN A 134 -0.47 8.12 13.71
CA ASN A 134 -1.37 9.26 13.52
C ASN A 134 -1.06 10.39 14.50
N ILE A 135 -0.84 10.08 15.79
CA ILE A 135 -0.48 11.07 16.81
C ILE A 135 0.85 11.73 16.47
N ARG A 136 1.86 10.95 16.06
CA ARG A 136 3.16 11.48 15.64
C ARG A 136 3.01 12.42 14.44
N TRP A 137 2.26 12.02 13.42
CA TRP A 137 2.01 12.85 12.25
C TRP A 137 1.35 14.18 12.62
N ALA A 138 0.31 14.14 13.46
CA ALA A 138 -0.35 15.35 13.95
C ALA A 138 0.63 16.26 14.72
N ALA A 139 1.49 15.70 15.56
CA ALA A 139 2.51 16.46 16.28
C ALA A 139 3.50 17.14 15.33
N ASP A 140 4.00 16.42 14.32
CA ASP A 140 4.92 16.94 13.31
C ASP A 140 4.28 18.09 12.50
N MET A 141 3.01 17.94 12.10
CA MET A 141 2.27 18.98 11.37
C MET A 141 2.01 20.24 12.22
N ILE A 142 1.79 20.08 13.53
CA ILE A 142 1.66 21.22 14.45
C ILE A 142 2.99 21.99 14.56
N ILE A 143 4.11 21.28 14.64
CA ILE A 143 5.45 21.88 14.69
C ILE A 143 5.74 22.65 13.39
N LEU A 144 5.36 22.07 12.23
CA LEU A 144 5.52 22.68 10.91
C LEU A 144 4.49 23.80 10.62
N LYS A 145 3.56 24.07 11.53
CA LYS A 145 2.46 25.05 11.39
C LYS A 145 1.58 24.84 10.15
N ASN A 146 1.56 23.63 9.60
CA ASN A 146 0.72 23.25 8.45
C ASN A 146 -0.46 22.40 8.92
N LYS A 147 -1.48 23.05 9.50
CA LYS A 147 -2.62 22.36 10.10
C LYS A 147 -3.56 21.74 9.07
N ASP A 148 -3.60 22.31 7.86
CA ASP A 148 -4.50 21.86 6.78
C ASP A 148 -4.11 20.48 6.24
N ALA A 149 -2.84 20.10 6.39
CA ALA A 149 -2.33 18.78 6.01
C ALA A 149 -2.71 17.66 6.99
N ILE A 150 -3.21 17.97 8.20
CA ILE A 150 -3.55 16.96 9.21
C ILE A 150 -4.77 16.14 8.76
N ASP A 151 -5.82 16.79 8.30
CA ASP A 151 -7.09 16.11 7.98
C ASP A 151 -7.02 15.29 6.69
N THR A 152 -6.05 15.58 5.83
CA THR A 152 -5.95 14.96 4.50
C THR A 152 -5.15 13.66 4.50
N THR A 153 -4.10 13.57 5.34
CA THR A 153 -3.15 12.45 5.30
C THR A 153 -3.34 11.44 6.43
N VAL A 154 -4.13 11.77 7.47
CA VAL A 154 -4.37 10.85 8.59
C VAL A 154 -5.28 9.70 8.17
N VAL A 155 -4.78 8.47 8.34
CA VAL A 155 -5.59 7.24 8.18
C VAL A 155 -6.49 7.10 9.41
N LYS A 156 -7.77 7.44 9.25
CA LYS A 156 -8.74 7.38 10.34
C LYS A 156 -9.03 5.92 10.71
N ILE A 157 -8.87 5.61 11.99
CA ILE A 157 -9.25 4.34 12.60
C ILE A 157 -10.69 4.43 13.14
N PHE A 158 -11.43 3.34 13.07
CA PHE A 158 -12.83 3.18 13.49
C PHE A 158 -13.77 4.21 12.85
N GLN A 159 -13.78 4.29 11.52
CA GLN A 159 -14.75 5.15 10.85
C GLN A 159 -16.19 4.65 11.08
N PRO A 160 -17.16 5.56 11.32
CA PRO A 160 -18.57 5.19 11.39
C PRO A 160 -18.98 4.52 10.07
N ARG A 161 -19.49 3.30 10.15
CA ARG A 161 -20.00 2.60 8.97
C ARG A 161 -21.41 3.10 8.69
N ALA A 162 -21.65 3.56 7.47
CA ALA A 162 -22.98 3.95 6.95
C ALA A 162 -23.73 2.72 6.44
#